data_AF-A0A3P2AIG0-F1
#
_entry.id   AF-A0A3P2AIG0-F1
#
_cell.length_a   1.000
_cell.length_b   1.000
_cell.length_c   1.000
_cell.angle_alpha   90.00
_cell.angle_beta   90.00
_cell.angle_gamma   90.00
#
_symmetry.space_group_name_H-M   'P 1'
#
loop_
_entity.id
_entity.type
_entity.pdbx_description
1 polymer ?
#
loop_
_entity_poly.entity_id
_entity_poly.type
_entity_poly.pdbx_seq_one_letter_code
_entity_poly.pdbx_strand_id
1 'polypeptide(L)'
;MRIQLNQWMVPGSAKMWKKTNDKKAINHSHPFAQTMSFKKENSENSFWLPQVPAAEENSMYSQLTKSMKDDYKTKKVLKKIARGEQLNEEEMAHLAKIAPEEIQKAKAASQRRKEIERQVAAAKTKDEAEKILLIAKQEAIVAANSKYSQAYGEYLMEAVSKVEEKYRQGKSLGGEEPESSTGLDIRV
;
A
#
# COMPACT_ATOMS: atom_id res chain seq x y z
N MET A 1 -58.92 -2.54 -14.19
CA MET A 1 -59.22 -2.85 -12.78
C MET A 1 -58.37 -1.95 -11.89
N ARG A 2 -59.00 -0.96 -11.25
CA ARG A 2 -58.40 -0.11 -10.22
C ARG A 2 -58.72 -0.74 -8.87
N ILE A 3 -57.72 -0.99 -8.04
CA ILE A 3 -57.93 -1.31 -6.62
C ILE A 3 -57.35 -0.15 -5.81
N GLN A 4 -58.24 0.48 -5.08
CA GLN A 4 -58.02 1.57 -4.16
C GLN A 4 -58.09 1.00 -2.72
N LEU A 5 -57.48 1.74 -1.79
CA LEU A 5 -57.61 1.66 -0.32
C LEU A 5 -56.93 0.50 0.43
N ASN A 6 -55.95 0.85 1.29
CA ASN A 6 -56.27 1.16 2.69
C ASN A 6 -55.15 1.93 3.39
N GLN A 7 -55.49 3.14 3.82
CA GLN A 7 -54.85 3.87 4.92
C GLN A 7 -55.06 3.11 6.23
N TRP A 8 -54.00 2.97 7.03
CA TRP A 8 -54.10 2.87 8.48
C TRP A 8 -53.06 3.79 9.11
N MET A 9 -53.53 4.94 9.59
CA MET A 9 -52.87 5.69 10.67
C MET A 9 -53.25 5.03 11.99
N VAL A 10 -52.27 4.77 12.86
CA VAL A 10 -52.48 4.71 14.31
C VAL A 10 -51.36 5.55 14.97
N PRO A 11 -51.69 6.46 15.89
CA PRO A 11 -50.78 7.47 16.42
C PRO A 11 -50.05 7.01 17.70
N GLY A 12 -48.91 7.64 17.97
CA GLY A 12 -48.43 7.84 19.35
C GLY A 12 -47.37 6.85 19.86
N SER A 13 -46.10 7.25 19.77
CA SER A 13 -45.27 7.37 20.98
C SER A 13 -44.07 8.27 20.71
N ALA A 14 -44.23 9.54 21.08
CA ALA A 14 -43.10 10.42 21.31
C ALA A 14 -42.28 9.85 22.49
N LYS A 15 -41.08 9.36 22.22
CA LYS A 15 -40.05 9.16 23.27
C LYS A 15 -38.86 10.04 22.97
N MET A 16 -38.99 11.27 23.48
CA MET A 16 -37.92 12.12 23.99
C MET A 16 -36.65 11.33 24.29
N TRP A 17 -35.59 11.54 23.51
CA TRP A 17 -34.24 11.28 23.96
C TRP A 17 -33.79 12.47 24.78
N LYS A 18 -33.88 12.32 26.10
CA LYS A 18 -33.32 13.27 27.06
C LYS A 18 -31.80 13.21 26.97
N LYS A 19 -31.19 14.37 26.72
CA LYS A 19 -29.77 14.64 27.01
C LYS A 19 -29.50 14.30 28.48
N THR A 20 -28.61 13.36 28.73
CA THR A 20 -27.90 13.26 30.01
C THR A 20 -26.45 13.61 29.75
N ASN A 21 -26.14 14.86 30.10
CA ASN A 21 -24.81 15.32 30.41
C ASN A 21 -24.38 14.57 31.68
N ASP A 22 -23.40 13.67 31.57
CA ASP A 22 -22.67 13.22 32.75
C ASP A 22 -21.17 13.24 32.46
N LYS A 23 -20.52 14.19 33.12
CA LYS A 23 -19.09 14.35 33.21
C LYS A 23 -18.54 13.20 34.03
N LYS A 24 -17.69 12.35 33.45
CA LYS A 24 -16.66 11.64 34.23
C LYS A 24 -15.33 11.71 33.50
N ALA A 25 -14.49 12.59 34.02
CA ALA A 25 -13.05 12.57 33.79
C ALA A 25 -12.51 11.20 34.22
N ILE A 26 -11.90 10.49 33.28
CA ILE A 26 -11.07 9.32 33.60
C ILE A 26 -9.64 9.78 33.43
N ASN A 27 -9.02 10.03 34.57
CA ASN A 27 -7.61 10.37 34.70
C ASN A 27 -6.75 9.26 34.10
N HIS A 28 -5.77 9.69 33.32
CA HIS A 28 -4.58 8.90 33.02
C HIS A 28 -3.86 8.56 34.32
N SER A 29 -3.74 7.28 34.64
CA SER A 29 -2.64 6.76 35.45
C SER A 29 -2.24 5.38 34.95
N HIS A 30 -1.11 5.34 34.25
CA HIS A 30 -0.33 4.12 34.08
C HIS A 30 0.40 3.84 35.39
N PRO A 31 0.39 2.59 35.85
CA PRO A 31 1.59 1.97 36.40
C PRO A 31 1.92 0.72 35.56
N PHE A 32 3.03 0.75 34.84
CA PHE A 32 4.34 0.34 35.33
C PHE A 32 4.42 -1.17 35.58
N ALA A 33 4.98 -1.84 34.57
CA ALA A 33 5.78 -3.07 34.66
C ALA A 33 5.31 -4.19 35.62
N GLN A 34 4.60 -5.19 35.09
CA GLN A 34 4.70 -6.54 35.62
C GLN A 34 5.85 -7.27 34.92
N THR A 35 7.01 -7.29 35.57
CA THR A 35 8.09 -8.21 35.26
C THR A 35 7.65 -9.61 35.66
N MET A 36 7.39 -10.47 34.68
CA MET A 36 7.21 -11.91 34.92
C MET A 36 8.57 -12.49 35.34
N SER A 37 8.73 -12.77 36.63
CA SER A 37 9.86 -13.49 37.19
C SER A 37 9.81 -14.95 36.71
N PHE A 38 10.52 -15.25 35.62
CA PHE A 38 10.67 -16.62 35.13
C PHE A 38 11.55 -17.39 36.12
N LYS A 39 10.90 -18.23 36.93
CA LYS A 39 11.54 -19.13 37.90
C LYS A 39 12.34 -20.15 37.08
N LYS A 40 13.67 -20.05 37.13
CA LYS A 40 14.60 -20.97 36.47
C LYS A 40 14.54 -22.31 37.21
N GLU A 41 13.70 -23.21 36.71
CA GLU A 41 13.66 -24.60 37.16
C GLU A 41 14.72 -25.38 36.39
N ASN A 42 15.70 -25.86 37.15
CA ASN A 42 16.85 -26.61 36.69
C ASN A 42 16.38 -28.05 36.44
N SER A 43 15.95 -28.38 35.20
CA SER A 43 15.74 -29.76 34.78
C SER A 43 16.90 -30.20 33.91
N GLU A 44 17.86 -30.85 34.56
CA GLU A 44 18.79 -31.77 33.94
C GLU A 44 17.96 -32.93 33.35
N ASN A 45 17.45 -32.74 32.14
CA ASN A 45 16.96 -33.84 31.32
C ASN A 45 17.80 -33.85 30.05
N SER A 46 18.80 -34.71 30.06
CA SER A 46 19.61 -35.14 28.93
C SER A 46 18.71 -35.79 27.88
N PHE A 47 18.02 -34.93 27.11
CA PHE A 47 17.32 -35.30 25.90
C PHE A 47 18.38 -35.64 24.86
N TRP A 48 18.71 -36.92 24.76
CA TRP A 48 19.51 -37.48 23.68
C TRP A 48 18.81 -37.18 22.35
N LEU A 49 19.17 -36.06 21.72
CA LEU A 49 18.96 -35.93 20.29
C LEU A 49 19.94 -36.89 19.61
N PRO A 50 19.48 -37.87 18.82
CA PRO A 50 20.38 -38.56 17.93
C PRO A 50 21.03 -37.51 17.03
N GLN A 51 22.36 -37.44 17.03
CA GLN A 51 23.10 -36.64 16.05
C GLN A 51 22.77 -37.19 14.67
N VAL A 52 21.89 -36.48 13.96
CA VAL A 52 21.59 -36.75 12.56
C VAL A 52 22.88 -36.49 11.79
N PRO A 53 23.44 -37.47 11.05
CA PRO A 53 24.65 -37.25 10.28
C PRO A 53 24.41 -36.14 9.25
N ALA A 54 25.24 -35.10 9.31
CA ALA A 54 25.15 -33.86 8.54
C ALA A 54 25.50 -34.02 7.05
N ALA A 55 24.99 -35.06 6.37
CA ALA A 55 25.49 -35.44 5.06
C ALA A 55 24.45 -35.64 3.94
N GLU A 56 23.14 -35.55 4.18
CA GLU A 56 22.14 -35.72 3.09
C GLU A 56 20.99 -34.69 3.06
N GLU A 57 21.07 -33.59 3.83
CA GLU A 57 20.21 -32.42 3.64
C GLU A 57 20.87 -31.41 2.67
N ASN A 58 20.83 -31.57 1.34
CA ASN A 58 21.29 -30.42 0.52
C ASN A 58 20.90 -30.28 -0.97
N SER A 59 19.90 -31.00 -1.48
CA SER A 59 19.40 -30.72 -2.84
C SER A 59 18.10 -29.91 -2.82
N MET A 60 17.06 -30.43 -2.16
CA MET A 60 15.72 -29.85 -2.22
C MET A 60 15.61 -28.50 -1.47
N TYR A 61 16.14 -28.41 -0.24
CA TYR A 61 16.16 -27.15 0.52
C TYR A 61 17.03 -26.08 -0.15
N SER A 62 18.15 -26.48 -0.74
CA SER A 62 19.04 -25.59 -1.50
C SER A 62 18.35 -25.04 -2.76
N GLN A 63 17.58 -25.86 -3.48
CA GLN A 63 16.82 -25.41 -4.65
C GLN A 63 15.65 -24.50 -4.26
N LEU A 64 14.90 -24.83 -3.21
CA LEU A 64 13.80 -24.02 -2.70
C LEU A 64 14.27 -22.63 -2.23
N THR A 65 15.39 -22.57 -1.52
CA THR A 65 15.95 -21.30 -1.03
C THR A 65 16.48 -20.43 -2.18
N LYS A 66 16.98 -21.04 -3.26
CA LYS A 66 17.39 -20.31 -4.49
C LYS A 66 16.19 -19.74 -5.23
N SER A 67 15.14 -20.54 -5.46
CA SER A 67 13.93 -20.05 -6.15
C SER A 67 13.25 -18.91 -5.38
N MET A 68 13.14 -19.03 -4.05
CA MET A 68 12.60 -17.94 -3.21
C MET A 68 13.43 -16.66 -3.31
N LYS A 69 14.77 -16.77 -3.36
CA LYS A 69 15.66 -15.62 -3.53
C LYS A 69 15.48 -14.97 -4.91
N ASP A 70 15.31 -15.77 -5.96
CA ASP A 70 15.15 -15.27 -7.31
C ASP A 70 13.76 -14.63 -7.52
N ASP A 71 12.71 -15.20 -6.94
CA ASP A 71 11.37 -14.58 -6.90
C ASP A 71 11.39 -13.25 -6.15
N TYR A 72 12.09 -13.19 -5.01
CA TYR A 72 12.23 -11.96 -4.25
C TYR A 72 12.96 -10.86 -5.04
N LYS A 73 14.08 -11.21 -5.68
CA LYS A 73 14.81 -10.29 -6.57
C LYS A 73 13.93 -9.80 -7.69
N THR A 74 13.18 -10.70 -8.32
CA THR A 74 12.25 -10.39 -9.40
C THR A 74 11.18 -9.40 -8.95
N LYS A 75 10.50 -9.68 -7.84
CA LYS A 75 9.49 -8.77 -7.27
C LYS A 75 10.09 -7.42 -6.92
N LYS A 76 11.30 -7.37 -6.39
CA LYS A 76 12.00 -6.11 -6.07
C LYS A 76 12.20 -5.27 -7.34
N VAL A 77 12.67 -5.87 -8.42
CA VAL A 77 12.87 -5.17 -9.70
C VAL A 77 11.54 -4.72 -10.32
N LEU A 78 10.49 -5.54 -10.27
CA LEU A 78 9.16 -5.17 -10.76
C LEU A 78 8.56 -4.00 -9.97
N LYS A 79 8.75 -3.98 -8.65
CA LYS A 79 8.36 -2.84 -7.81
C LYS A 79 9.14 -1.57 -8.16
N LYS A 80 10.43 -1.67 -8.49
CA LYS A 80 11.22 -0.53 -8.98
C LYS A 80 10.62 0.06 -10.27
N ILE A 81 10.23 -0.79 -11.22
CA ILE A 81 9.55 -0.35 -12.45
C ILE A 81 8.27 0.40 -12.10
N ALA A 82 7.44 -0.16 -11.23
CA ALA A 82 6.18 0.47 -10.83
C ALA A 82 6.38 1.85 -10.18
N ARG A 83 7.44 2.01 -9.38
CA ARG A 83 7.88 3.31 -8.81
C ARG A 83 8.53 4.25 -9.83
N GLY A 84 8.96 3.73 -10.98
CA GLY A 84 9.59 4.49 -12.06
C GLY A 84 11.05 4.78 -11.80
N GLU A 85 11.70 3.95 -10.99
CA GLU A 85 13.13 4.01 -10.74
C GLU A 85 13.88 3.46 -11.97
N GLN A 86 15.10 3.97 -12.19
CA GLN A 86 15.97 3.43 -13.25
C GLN A 86 16.43 2.02 -12.87
N LEU A 87 16.48 1.15 -13.86
CA LEU A 87 16.98 -0.21 -13.71
C LEU A 87 18.44 -0.28 -14.11
N ASN A 88 19.23 -1.04 -13.35
CA ASN A 88 20.61 -1.33 -13.71
C ASN A 88 20.67 -2.39 -14.82
N GLU A 89 21.82 -2.48 -15.51
CA GLU A 89 22.04 -3.45 -16.60
C GLU A 89 21.81 -4.90 -16.15
N GLU A 90 22.25 -5.26 -14.94
CA GLU A 90 22.00 -6.57 -14.33
C GLU A 90 20.51 -6.85 -14.09
N GLU A 91 19.75 -5.83 -13.68
CA GLU A 91 18.31 -5.93 -13.42
C GLU A 91 17.53 -6.08 -14.73
N MET A 92 17.94 -5.38 -15.79
CA MET A 92 17.38 -5.54 -17.13
C MET A 92 17.65 -6.95 -17.70
N ALA A 93 18.88 -7.45 -17.55
CA ALA A 93 19.23 -8.81 -17.97
C ALA A 93 18.48 -9.88 -17.17
N HIS A 94 18.21 -9.63 -15.89
CA HIS A 94 17.38 -10.51 -15.06
C HIS A 94 15.92 -10.52 -15.54
N LEU A 95 15.34 -9.36 -15.84
CA LEU A 95 13.97 -9.25 -16.38
C LEU A 95 13.79 -9.89 -17.76
N ALA A 96 14.81 -9.88 -18.61
CA ALA A 96 14.74 -10.54 -19.92
C ALA A 96 14.47 -12.05 -19.83
N LYS A 97 14.75 -12.67 -18.67
CA LYS A 97 14.52 -14.09 -18.40
C LYS A 97 13.17 -14.38 -17.73
N ILE A 98 12.38 -13.36 -17.41
CA ILE A 98 11.16 -13.45 -16.59
C ILE A 98 9.89 -13.43 -17.46
N ALA A 99 8.81 -13.97 -16.90
CA ALA A 99 7.46 -13.94 -17.51
C ALA A 99 7.06 -12.51 -17.94
N PRO A 100 6.75 -12.29 -19.24
CA PRO A 100 6.50 -10.95 -19.79
C PRO A 100 5.24 -10.29 -19.21
N GLU A 101 4.28 -11.08 -18.70
CA GLU A 101 3.03 -10.57 -18.14
C GLU A 101 3.23 -9.73 -16.88
N GLU A 102 4.11 -10.15 -15.98
CA GLU A 102 4.39 -9.43 -14.73
C GLU A 102 5.07 -8.08 -15.02
N ILE A 103 5.92 -8.03 -16.04
CA ILE A 103 6.53 -6.80 -16.54
C ILE A 103 5.46 -5.85 -17.08
N GLN A 104 4.48 -6.36 -17.84
CA GLN A 104 3.37 -5.55 -18.34
C GLN A 104 2.54 -4.96 -17.19
N LYS A 105 2.22 -5.75 -16.15
CA LYS A 105 1.51 -5.25 -14.95
C LYS A 105 2.29 -4.16 -14.23
N ALA A 106 3.61 -4.34 -14.04
CA ALA A 106 4.46 -3.33 -13.43
C ALA A 106 4.54 -2.04 -14.26
N LYS A 107 4.62 -2.15 -15.60
CA LYS A 107 4.56 -1.00 -16.51
C LYS A 107 3.22 -0.29 -16.46
N ALA A 108 2.10 -1.02 -16.43
CA ALA A 108 0.77 -0.46 -16.28
C ALA A 108 0.64 0.33 -14.96
N ALA A 109 1.14 -0.24 -13.86
CA ALA A 109 1.19 0.45 -12.57
C ALA A 109 2.05 1.73 -12.64
N SER A 110 3.18 1.70 -13.34
CA SER A 110 4.00 2.90 -13.57
C SER A 110 3.31 3.96 -14.41
N GLN A 111 2.51 3.58 -15.41
CA GLN A 111 1.73 4.54 -16.20
C GLN A 111 0.65 5.19 -15.33
N ARG A 112 -0.08 4.37 -14.56
CA ARG A 112 -1.09 4.85 -13.62
C ARG A 112 -0.49 5.79 -12.58
N ARG A 113 0.73 5.51 -12.08
CA ARG A 113 1.48 6.41 -11.20
C ARG A 113 1.64 7.81 -11.78
N LYS A 114 2.10 7.92 -13.03
CA LYS A 114 2.34 9.21 -13.69
C LYS A 114 1.04 10.01 -13.82
N GLU A 115 -0.06 9.33 -14.11
CA GLU A 115 -1.38 9.95 -14.15
C GLU A 115 -1.80 10.47 -12.76
N ILE A 116 -1.58 9.69 -11.70
CA ILE A 116 -1.86 10.14 -10.33
C ILE A 116 -0.96 11.32 -9.94
N GLU A 117 0.34 11.28 -10.28
CA GLU A 117 1.26 12.41 -10.06
C GLU A 117 0.74 13.69 -10.71
N ARG A 118 0.30 13.61 -11.98
CA ARG A 118 -0.29 14.73 -12.71
C ARG A 118 -1.59 15.22 -12.06
N GLN A 119 -2.47 14.32 -11.65
CA GLN A 119 -3.74 14.69 -11.00
C GLN A 119 -3.50 15.39 -9.66
N VAL A 120 -2.57 14.88 -8.86
CA VAL A 120 -2.18 15.49 -7.58
C VAL A 120 -1.54 16.86 -7.82
N ALA A 121 -0.69 17.02 -8.84
CA ALA A 121 -0.10 18.31 -9.19
C ALA A 121 -1.13 19.33 -9.71
N ALA A 122 -2.19 18.87 -10.37
CA ALA A 122 -3.27 19.72 -10.88
C ALA A 122 -4.34 20.06 -9.82
N ALA A 123 -4.29 19.46 -8.63
CA ALA A 123 -5.23 19.72 -7.56
C ALA A 123 -5.08 21.15 -7.03
N LYS A 124 -6.20 21.86 -6.83
CA LYS A 124 -6.19 23.26 -6.38
C LYS A 124 -6.03 23.37 -4.88
N THR A 125 -6.46 22.34 -4.15
CA THR A 125 -6.45 22.31 -2.69
C THR A 125 -5.78 21.04 -2.17
N LYS A 126 -5.27 21.10 -0.93
CA LYS A 126 -4.73 19.92 -0.24
C LYS A 126 -5.76 18.80 -0.14
N ASP A 127 -7.00 19.13 0.19
CA ASP A 127 -8.08 18.15 0.33
C ASP A 127 -8.38 17.42 -0.98
N GLU A 128 -8.29 18.11 -2.12
CA GLU A 128 -8.43 17.51 -3.45
C GLU A 128 -7.28 16.54 -3.74
N ALA A 129 -6.04 16.94 -3.49
CA ALA A 129 -4.87 16.08 -3.65
C ALA A 129 -4.95 14.83 -2.75
N GLU A 130 -5.35 14.99 -1.49
CA GLU A 130 -5.53 13.89 -0.55
C GLU A 130 -6.65 12.93 -0.98
N LYS A 131 -7.77 13.45 -1.51
CA LYS A 131 -8.84 12.63 -2.09
C LYS A 131 -8.36 11.81 -3.28
N ILE A 132 -7.57 12.40 -4.18
CA ILE A 132 -6.99 11.70 -5.34
C ILE A 132 -6.09 10.55 -4.86
N LEU A 133 -5.22 10.81 -3.88
CA LEU A 133 -4.35 9.79 -3.30
C LEU A 133 -5.14 8.68 -2.59
N LEU A 134 -6.21 9.02 -1.88
CA LEU A 134 -7.08 8.06 -1.22
C LEU A 134 -7.80 7.14 -2.23
N ILE A 135 -8.36 7.71 -3.30
CA ILE A 135 -9.01 6.95 -4.37
C ILE A 135 -8.00 6.00 -5.02
N ALA A 136 -6.78 6.47 -5.31
CA ALA A 136 -5.73 5.65 -5.89
C ALA A 136 -5.29 4.49 -4.96
N LYS A 137 -5.22 4.71 -3.64
CA LYS A 137 -4.97 3.64 -2.67
C LYS A 137 -6.09 2.61 -2.66
N GLN A 138 -7.35 3.06 -2.69
CA GLN A 138 -8.50 2.16 -2.72
C GLN A 138 -8.49 1.31 -4.00
N GLU A 139 -8.18 1.91 -5.15
CA GLU A 139 -7.98 1.21 -6.42
C GLU A 139 -6.93 0.10 -6.29
N ALA A 140 -5.77 0.42 -5.69
CA ALA A 140 -4.70 -0.55 -5.46
C ALA A 140 -5.14 -1.70 -4.55
N ILE A 141 -5.85 -1.42 -3.45
CA ILE A 141 -6.35 -2.43 -2.51
C ILE A 141 -7.36 -3.36 -3.19
N VAL A 142 -8.30 -2.80 -3.96
CA VAL A 142 -9.30 -3.58 -4.69
C VAL A 142 -8.61 -4.48 -5.72
N ALA A 143 -7.65 -3.94 -6.47
CA ALA A 143 -6.87 -4.71 -7.44
C ALA A 143 -6.04 -5.83 -6.78
N ALA A 144 -5.44 -5.56 -5.61
CA ALA A 144 -4.59 -6.50 -4.88
C ALA A 144 -5.39 -7.69 -4.34
N ASN A 145 -6.66 -7.47 -3.97
CA ASN A 145 -7.55 -8.53 -3.47
C ASN A 145 -8.23 -9.33 -4.60
N SER A 146 -8.04 -8.95 -5.85
CA SER A 146 -8.60 -9.67 -7.00
C SER A 146 -7.63 -10.74 -7.49
N LYS A 147 -8.15 -11.97 -7.71
CA LYS A 147 -7.38 -13.12 -8.16
C LYS A 147 -6.64 -12.90 -9.48
N TYR A 148 -7.18 -12.07 -10.36
CA TYR A 148 -6.64 -11.83 -11.70
C TYR A 148 -5.66 -10.65 -11.75
N SER A 149 -5.74 -9.74 -10.78
CA SER A 149 -4.99 -8.48 -10.77
C SER A 149 -4.13 -8.29 -9.52
N GLN A 150 -3.97 -9.32 -8.69
CA GLN A 150 -3.25 -9.22 -7.42
C GLN A 150 -1.87 -8.56 -7.58
N ALA A 151 -1.05 -9.07 -8.50
CA ALA A 151 0.28 -8.52 -8.76
C ALA A 151 0.23 -7.05 -9.22
N TYR A 152 -0.72 -6.70 -10.10
CA TYR A 152 -0.93 -5.31 -10.50
C TYR A 152 -1.28 -4.41 -9.30
N GLY A 153 -2.18 -4.87 -8.43
CA GLY A 153 -2.54 -4.14 -7.21
C GLY A 153 -1.37 -3.95 -6.26
N GLU A 154 -0.55 -4.99 -6.05
CA GLU A 154 0.69 -4.90 -5.26
C GLU A 154 1.66 -3.85 -5.84
N TYR A 155 1.85 -3.83 -7.16
CA TYR A 155 2.70 -2.85 -7.83
C TYR A 155 2.11 -1.43 -7.77
N LEU A 156 0.79 -1.29 -7.94
CA LEU A 156 0.12 0.00 -7.87
C LEU A 156 0.20 0.59 -6.46
N MET A 157 0.10 -0.24 -5.42
CA MET A 157 0.23 0.19 -4.03
C MET A 157 1.59 0.85 -3.77
N GLU A 158 2.66 0.20 -4.22
CA GLU A 158 4.03 0.72 -4.14
C GLU A 158 4.20 2.03 -4.94
N ALA A 159 3.59 2.10 -6.11
CA ALA A 159 3.62 3.28 -6.96
C ALA A 159 2.89 4.47 -6.31
N VAL A 160 1.70 4.25 -5.75
CA VAL A 160 0.89 5.26 -5.04
C VAL A 160 1.63 5.75 -3.80
N SER A 161 2.22 4.84 -3.02
CA SER A 161 3.05 5.21 -1.86
C SER A 161 4.20 6.14 -2.25
N LYS A 162 4.80 5.95 -3.44
CA LYS A 162 5.86 6.84 -3.93
C LYS A 162 5.34 8.23 -4.27
N VAL A 163 4.16 8.34 -4.89
CA VAL A 163 3.54 9.64 -5.18
C VAL A 163 3.20 10.38 -3.89
N GLU A 164 2.62 9.67 -2.93
CA GLU A 164 2.27 10.23 -1.63
C GLU A 164 3.51 10.70 -0.85
N GLU A 165 4.61 9.95 -0.91
CA GLU A 165 5.90 10.36 -0.34
C GLU A 165 6.40 11.66 -0.97
N LYS A 166 6.40 11.76 -2.31
CA LYS A 166 6.81 12.97 -3.04
C LYS A 166 5.94 14.17 -2.67
N TYR A 167 4.62 13.98 -2.66
CA TYR A 167 3.65 15.01 -2.27
C TYR A 167 3.91 15.53 -0.85
N ARG A 168 4.09 14.64 0.12
CA ARG A 168 4.39 15.02 1.51
C ARG A 168 5.72 15.74 1.69
N GLN A 169 6.74 15.36 0.91
CA GLN A 169 8.06 15.99 0.98
C GLN A 169 8.09 17.38 0.33
N GLY A 170 6.99 17.85 -0.28
CA GLY A 170 6.97 19.11 -1.03
C GLY A 170 7.95 19.15 -2.21
N LYS A 171 8.54 18.00 -2.56
CA LYS A 171 9.35 17.85 -3.77
C LYS A 171 8.38 17.96 -4.92
N SER A 172 8.48 19.06 -5.65
CA SER A 172 7.67 19.41 -6.83
C SER A 172 7.29 18.14 -7.60
N LEU A 173 5.98 17.90 -7.73
CA LEU A 173 5.44 16.80 -8.54
C LEU A 173 5.56 17.07 -10.06
N GLY A 174 6.60 17.81 -10.46
CA GLY A 174 6.95 18.18 -11.83
C GLY A 174 6.61 19.63 -12.18
N GLY A 175 7.57 20.33 -12.79
CA GLY A 175 7.36 21.62 -13.44
C GLY A 175 8.65 22.43 -13.54
N GLU A 176 9.49 22.15 -14.55
CA GLU A 176 10.24 23.23 -15.18
C GLU A 176 9.21 24.26 -15.64
N GLU A 177 9.33 25.50 -15.17
CA GLU A 177 8.49 26.60 -15.63
C GLU A 177 8.63 26.75 -17.14
N PRO A 178 7.52 26.96 -17.88
CA PRO A 178 7.64 27.57 -19.20
C PRO A 178 8.18 28.97 -18.97
N GLU A 179 9.38 29.27 -19.50
CA GLU A 179 9.86 30.64 -19.54
C GLU A 179 8.80 31.51 -20.22
N SER A 180 8.15 32.34 -19.41
CA SER A 180 7.25 33.38 -19.84
C SER A 180 8.07 34.50 -20.48
N SER A 181 8.54 34.30 -21.71
CA SER A 181 9.07 35.42 -22.51
C SER A 181 7.90 36.24 -23.04
N THR A 182 7.27 37.04 -22.18
CA THR A 182 6.53 38.24 -22.62
C THR A 182 7.54 39.25 -23.16
N GLY A 183 7.94 39.07 -24.42
CA GLY A 183 8.66 40.05 -25.23
C GLY A 183 7.72 40.64 -26.26
N LEU A 184 6.89 41.61 -25.84
CA LEU A 184 6.20 42.51 -26.75
C LEU A 184 7.26 43.44 -27.37
N ASP A 185 7.84 43.05 -28.50
CA ASP A 185 8.59 43.98 -29.36
C ASP A 185 7.60 44.75 -30.24
N ILE A 186 7.06 45.84 -29.70
CA ILE A 186 6.46 46.91 -30.52
C ILE A 186 7.64 47.79 -30.97
N ARG A 187 8.06 47.65 -32.23
CA ARG A 187 8.87 48.66 -32.90
C ARG A 187 7.93 49.66 -33.59
N VAL A 188 8.03 50.92 -33.17
CA VAL A 188 7.57 52.11 -33.91
C VAL A 188 8.64 52.46 -34.94
#